data_AF-A0A0F2CBE1-F1
#
_entry.id   AF-A0A0F2CBE1-F1
#
_cell.length_a   1.000
_cell.length_b   1.000
_cell.length_c   1.000
_cell.angle_alpha   90.00
_cell.angle_beta   90.00
_cell.angle_gamma   90.00
#
_symmetry.space_group_name_H-M   'P 1'
#
loop_
_entity.id
_entity.type
_entity.pdbx_description
1 polymer ?
#
loop_
_entity_poly.entity_id
_entity_poly.type
_entity_poly.pdbx_seq_one_letter_code
_entity_poly.pdbx_strand_id
1 'polypeptide(L)'
;MRRLVIVPLLLSAALLAGCSQAAQLAGDVVGVPLEEACATIDDAYAQYQSAIDQGGATEEQLDAARDDLVSTLNGLADDLDGQLGDLVRSGAQQLGEATDLQAPETVEAIEQLKESASAFCG
;
A
#
# COMPACT_ATOMS: atom_id res chain seq x y z
N MET A 1 -29.15 -29.70 -36.85
CA MET A 1 -29.73 -28.52 -36.17
C MET A 1 -28.97 -28.31 -34.87
N ARG A 2 -28.28 -27.17 -34.73
CA ARG A 2 -27.57 -26.73 -33.52
C ARG A 2 -28.57 -26.38 -32.42
N ARG A 3 -28.41 -26.94 -31.22
CA ARG A 3 -28.94 -26.35 -29.98
C ARG A 3 -27.94 -26.55 -28.85
N LEU A 4 -27.29 -25.44 -28.49
CA LEU A 4 -26.54 -25.23 -27.26
C LEU A 4 -27.52 -25.23 -26.09
N VAL A 5 -27.26 -26.00 -25.04
CA VAL A 5 -27.80 -25.73 -23.70
C VAL A 5 -26.64 -25.87 -22.73
N ILE A 6 -26.23 -24.71 -22.23
CA ILE A 6 -25.16 -24.52 -21.27
C ILE A 6 -25.67 -24.99 -19.90
N VAL A 7 -24.81 -25.75 -19.25
CA VAL A 7 -24.87 -26.27 -17.88
C VAL A 7 -25.17 -25.17 -16.87
N PRO A 8 -26.08 -25.42 -15.91
CA PRO A 8 -26.01 -24.75 -14.62
C PRO A 8 -26.06 -25.81 -13.53
N LEU A 9 -24.94 -26.17 -12.88
CA LEU A 9 -24.93 -26.92 -11.60
C LEU A 9 -23.49 -27.10 -11.09
N LEU A 10 -22.94 -26.02 -10.50
CA LEU A 10 -21.83 -26.03 -9.53
C LEU A 10 -22.20 -24.88 -8.57
N LEU A 11 -22.77 -24.99 -7.37
CA LEU A 11 -22.80 -26.03 -6.33
C LEU A 11 -21.40 -26.44 -5.85
N SER A 12 -20.59 -25.46 -5.42
CA SER A 12 -19.59 -25.64 -4.33
C SER A 12 -18.88 -24.37 -3.84
N ALA A 13 -19.03 -23.19 -4.44
CA ALA A 13 -18.28 -21.99 -4.00
C ALA A 13 -18.94 -21.18 -2.85
N ALA A 14 -19.79 -21.81 -2.03
CA ALA A 14 -20.54 -21.14 -0.94
C ALA A 14 -19.84 -21.18 0.44
N LEU A 15 -18.52 -21.39 0.50
CA LEU A 15 -17.76 -21.51 1.76
C LEU A 15 -16.59 -20.53 1.92
N LEU A 16 -16.48 -19.51 1.06
CA LEU A 16 -15.58 -18.36 1.28
C LEU A 16 -16.34 -17.07 1.63
N ALA A 17 -17.63 -17.18 1.98
CA ALA A 17 -18.49 -16.09 2.43
C ALA A 17 -18.21 -15.66 3.89
N GLY A 18 -16.93 -15.55 4.28
CA GLY A 18 -16.51 -15.27 5.66
C GLY A 18 -15.57 -14.08 5.84
N CYS A 19 -15.05 -13.45 4.78
CA CYS A 19 -14.07 -12.36 4.91
C CYS A 19 -14.38 -11.10 4.08
N SER A 20 -15.46 -11.06 3.30
CA SER A 20 -15.81 -9.88 2.50
C SER A 20 -16.73 -8.88 3.20
N GLN A 21 -17.32 -9.22 4.35
CA GLN A 21 -18.28 -8.33 5.01
C GLN A 21 -17.64 -7.19 5.81
N ALA A 22 -16.36 -7.30 6.19
CA ALA A 22 -15.64 -6.20 6.85
C ALA A 22 -15.10 -5.17 5.84
N ALA A 23 -14.66 -5.62 4.66
CA ALA A 23 -14.15 -4.74 3.61
C ALA A 23 -15.26 -3.93 2.90
N GLN A 24 -16.47 -4.50 2.81
CA GLN A 24 -17.59 -3.87 2.07
C GLN A 24 -18.30 -2.74 2.83
N LEU A 25 -18.05 -2.56 4.14
CA LEU A 25 -18.66 -1.48 4.92
C LEU A 25 -17.74 -0.27 5.13
N ALA A 26 -16.47 -0.36 4.70
CA ALA A 26 -15.52 0.75 4.75
C ALA A 26 -15.32 1.45 3.40
N GLY A 27 -15.83 0.90 2.29
CA GLY A 27 -15.56 1.38 0.92
C GLY A 27 -16.68 2.18 0.25
N ASP A 28 -17.77 2.54 0.93
CA ASP A 28 -18.93 3.21 0.30
C ASP A 28 -19.02 4.72 0.60
N VAL A 29 -18.01 5.30 1.24
CA VAL A 29 -18.00 6.75 1.51
C VAL A 29 -16.59 7.30 1.36
N VAL A 30 -16.24 7.63 0.11
CA VAL A 30 -15.06 8.41 -0.32
C VAL A 30 -13.73 7.66 -0.18
N GLY A 31 -12.86 7.78 -1.20
CA GLY A 31 -11.48 7.31 -1.13
C GLY A 31 -11.20 6.00 -1.87
N VAL A 32 -10.02 5.91 -2.44
CA VAL A 32 -9.49 4.84 -3.32
C VAL A 32 -9.78 3.43 -2.75
N PRO A 33 -10.15 2.42 -3.59
CA PRO A 33 -10.39 1.07 -3.09
C PRO A 33 -9.16 0.53 -2.37
N LEU A 34 -9.37 -0.11 -1.21
CA LEU A 34 -8.29 -0.58 -0.32
C LEU A 34 -7.22 -1.40 -1.05
N GLU A 35 -7.62 -2.27 -1.97
CA GLU A 35 -6.68 -3.04 -2.81
C GLU A 35 -5.76 -2.15 -3.67
N GLU A 36 -6.30 -1.08 -4.26
CA GLU A 36 -5.53 -0.14 -5.09
C GLU A 36 -4.62 0.74 -4.23
N ALA A 37 -5.09 1.15 -3.06
CA ALA A 37 -4.29 1.86 -2.08
C ALA A 37 -3.11 1.01 -1.61
N CYS A 38 -3.35 -0.25 -1.26
CA CYS A 38 -2.34 -1.21 -0.86
C CYS A 38 -1.29 -1.45 -1.96
N ALA A 39 -1.73 -1.65 -3.21
CA ALA A 39 -0.82 -1.79 -4.35
C ALA A 39 0.03 -0.52 -4.55
N THR A 40 -0.57 0.66 -4.38
CA THR A 40 0.15 1.94 -4.48
C THR A 40 1.22 2.08 -3.39
N ILE A 41 0.91 1.68 -2.15
CA ILE A 41 1.86 1.69 -1.04
C ILE A 41 3.04 0.77 -1.35
N ASP A 42 2.77 -0.48 -1.75
CA ASP A 42 3.81 -1.46 -2.05
C ASP A 42 4.69 -1.02 -3.23
N ASP A 43 4.10 -0.50 -4.31
CA ASP A 43 4.83 -0.01 -5.47
C ASP A 43 5.71 1.21 -5.12
N ALA A 44 5.21 2.12 -4.29
CA ALA A 44 5.97 3.29 -3.84
C ALA A 44 7.16 2.87 -2.97
N TYR A 45 6.98 1.94 -2.03
CA TYR A 45 8.09 1.40 -1.24
C TYR A 45 9.08 0.62 -2.09
N ALA A 46 8.63 -0.17 -3.07
CA ALA A 46 9.51 -0.93 -3.94
C ALA A 46 10.40 -0.01 -4.80
N GLN A 47 9.85 1.09 -5.31
CA GLN A 47 10.61 2.10 -6.04
C GLN A 47 11.68 2.75 -5.17
N TYR A 48 11.31 3.14 -3.94
CA TYR A 48 12.23 3.72 -2.98
C TYR A 48 13.34 2.73 -2.55
N GLN A 49 13.00 1.48 -2.23
CA GLN A 49 13.98 0.44 -1.91
C GLN A 49 14.93 0.20 -3.08
N SER A 50 14.41 0.18 -4.32
CA SER A 50 15.26 0.05 -5.51
C SER A 50 16.25 1.21 -5.64
N ALA A 51 15.88 2.44 -5.26
CA ALA A 51 16.79 3.58 -5.27
C ALA A 51 17.94 3.42 -4.26
N ILE A 52 17.65 2.88 -3.07
CA ILE A 52 18.66 2.57 -2.05
C ILE A 52 19.57 1.41 -2.50
N ASP A 53 18.99 0.29 -2.90
CA ASP A 53 19.71 -0.96 -3.20
C ASP A 53 20.64 -0.85 -4.41
N GLN A 54 20.39 0.09 -5.32
CA GLN A 54 21.27 0.35 -6.46
C GLN A 54 22.69 0.75 -6.04
N GLY A 55 22.93 1.14 -4.78
CA GLY A 55 24.26 1.29 -4.17
C GLY A 55 25.17 2.35 -4.82
N GLY A 56 24.65 3.09 -5.78
CA GLY A 56 25.32 4.15 -6.54
C GLY A 56 24.45 5.39 -6.74
N ALA A 57 23.30 5.46 -6.07
CA ALA A 57 22.50 6.67 -6.00
C ALA A 57 23.24 7.74 -5.17
N THR A 58 23.30 8.95 -5.69
CA THR A 58 23.77 10.12 -4.94
C THR A 58 22.80 10.48 -3.82
N GLU A 59 23.26 11.21 -2.80
CA GLU A 59 22.38 11.71 -1.72
C GLU A 59 21.19 12.50 -2.29
N GLU A 60 21.41 13.36 -3.29
CA GLU A 60 20.33 14.11 -3.96
C GLU A 60 19.30 13.20 -4.66
N GLN A 61 19.72 12.05 -5.20
CA GLN A 61 18.80 11.10 -5.81
C GLN A 61 17.98 10.33 -4.77
N LEU A 62 18.58 10.02 -3.62
CA LEU A 62 17.88 9.37 -2.51
C LEU A 62 16.90 10.33 -1.84
N ASP A 63 17.30 11.60 -1.67
CA ASP A 63 16.43 12.66 -1.19
C ASP A 63 15.24 12.87 -2.13
N ALA A 64 15.46 12.89 -3.44
CA ALA A 64 14.37 12.98 -4.41
C ALA A 64 13.43 11.76 -4.34
N ALA A 65 13.98 10.55 -4.26
CA ALA A 65 13.18 9.33 -4.13
C ALA A 65 12.38 9.30 -2.81
N ARG A 66 12.95 9.81 -1.71
CA ARG A 66 12.24 10.00 -0.44
C ARG A 66 11.10 10.98 -0.61
N ASP A 67 11.37 12.15 -1.16
CA ASP A 67 10.38 13.22 -1.29
C ASP A 67 9.20 12.77 -2.17
N ASP A 68 9.49 12.02 -3.25
CA ASP A 68 8.47 11.40 -4.10
C ASP A 68 7.63 10.35 -3.35
N LEU A 69 8.27 9.50 -2.53
CA LEU A 69 7.59 8.53 -1.67
C LEU A 69 6.69 9.24 -0.64
N VAL A 70 7.22 10.25 0.06
CA VAL A 70 6.49 11.06 1.05
C VAL A 70 5.29 11.75 0.39
N SER A 71 5.46 12.30 -0.81
CA SER A 71 4.37 12.93 -1.56
C SER A 71 3.29 11.92 -1.93
N THR A 72 3.69 10.73 -2.38
CA THR A 72 2.76 9.64 -2.75
C THR A 72 1.96 9.16 -1.54
N LEU A 73 2.63 8.92 -0.41
CA LEU A 73 2.00 8.49 0.82
C LEU A 73 1.06 9.57 1.39
N ASN A 74 1.45 10.85 1.37
CA ASN A 74 0.55 11.92 1.82
C ASN A 74 -0.69 12.05 0.93
N GLY A 75 -0.53 12.00 -0.39
CA GLY A 75 -1.67 12.01 -1.31
C GLY A 75 -2.61 10.82 -1.06
N LEU A 76 -2.04 9.63 -0.88
CA LEU A 76 -2.83 8.46 -0.56
C LEU A 76 -3.51 8.56 0.82
N ALA A 77 -2.84 9.12 1.83
CA ALA A 77 -3.43 9.34 3.14
C ALA A 77 -4.53 10.42 3.15
N ASP A 78 -4.52 11.35 2.20
CA ASP A 78 -5.62 12.29 1.99
C ASP A 78 -6.83 11.60 1.34
N ASP A 79 -6.57 10.59 0.50
CA ASP A 79 -7.60 9.77 -0.15
C ASP A 79 -8.10 8.61 0.74
N LEU A 80 -7.35 8.24 1.79
CA LEU A 80 -7.68 7.16 2.71
C LEU A 80 -8.19 7.73 4.04
N ASP A 81 -9.41 7.38 4.41
CA ASP A 81 -9.95 7.71 5.73
C ASP A 81 -9.63 6.64 6.80
N GLY A 82 -9.58 7.09 8.06
CA GLY A 82 -9.44 6.21 9.22
C GLY A 82 -8.00 5.75 9.52
N GLN A 83 -7.88 4.61 10.20
CA GLN A 83 -6.61 4.15 10.78
C GLN A 83 -5.51 3.91 9.73
N LEU A 84 -5.88 3.51 8.51
CA LEU A 84 -4.90 3.31 7.44
C LEU A 84 -4.36 4.65 6.92
N GLY A 85 -5.22 5.64 6.70
CA GLY A 85 -4.80 6.99 6.33
C GLY A 85 -3.89 7.62 7.38
N ASP A 86 -4.24 7.48 8.67
CA ASP A 86 -3.40 7.95 9.77
C ASP A 86 -2.03 7.24 9.83
N LEU A 87 -2.00 5.93 9.57
CA LEU A 87 -0.76 5.14 9.52
C LEU A 87 0.13 5.59 8.35
N VAL A 88 -0.44 5.71 7.16
CA VAL A 88 0.27 6.17 5.96
C VAL A 88 0.80 7.59 6.15
N ARG A 89 0.02 8.51 6.72
CA ARG A 89 0.45 9.88 7.02
C ARG A 89 1.56 9.93 8.06
N SER A 90 1.45 9.16 9.14
CA SER A 90 2.51 9.04 10.16
C SER A 90 3.81 8.52 9.57
N GLY A 91 3.69 7.55 8.67
CA GLY A 91 4.81 7.02 7.91
C GLY A 91 5.49 8.03 7.00
N ALA A 92 4.69 8.77 6.22
CA ALA A 92 5.18 9.84 5.37
C ALA A 92 5.91 10.93 6.17
N GLN A 93 5.40 11.27 7.36
CA GLN A 93 6.06 12.24 8.25
C GLN A 93 7.40 11.74 8.77
N GLN A 94 7.44 10.53 9.34
CA GLN A 94 8.70 9.94 9.81
C GLN A 94 9.75 9.85 8.70
N LEU A 95 9.32 9.47 7.50
CA LEU A 95 10.20 9.38 6.35
C LEU A 95 10.72 10.76 5.93
N GLY A 96 9.87 11.78 5.90
CA GLY A 96 10.27 13.15 5.56
C GLY A 96 11.18 13.82 6.61
N GLU A 97 11.13 13.37 7.86
CA GLU A 97 12.02 13.83 8.93
C GLU A 97 13.38 13.11 8.94
N ALA A 98 13.52 12.01 8.19
CA ALA A 98 14.75 11.24 8.14
C ALA A 98 15.83 11.96 7.30
N THR A 99 16.88 12.40 7.99
CA THR A 99 18.05 13.07 7.38
C THR A 99 19.05 12.09 6.75
N ASP A 100 19.12 10.87 7.27
CA ASP A 100 19.97 9.82 6.71
C ASP A 100 19.09 8.63 6.34
N LEU A 101 18.87 8.47 5.04
CA LEU A 101 17.99 7.46 4.47
C LEU A 101 18.59 6.06 4.44
N GLN A 102 19.91 5.97 4.62
CA GLN A 102 20.64 4.71 4.68
C GLN A 102 20.95 4.31 6.12
N ALA A 103 20.66 5.18 7.09
CA ALA A 103 20.82 4.85 8.48
C ALA A 103 19.95 3.63 8.83
N PRO A 104 20.49 2.66 9.57
CA PRO A 104 19.77 1.43 9.90
C PRO A 104 18.45 1.73 10.62
N GLU A 105 18.40 2.76 11.46
CA GLU A 105 17.18 3.20 12.14
C GLU A 105 16.09 3.68 11.16
N THR A 106 16.47 4.36 10.07
CA THR A 106 15.53 4.86 9.07
C THR A 106 14.97 3.71 8.24
N VAL A 107 15.86 2.80 7.81
CA VAL A 107 15.46 1.60 7.07
C VAL A 107 14.50 0.75 7.90
N GLU A 108 14.81 0.53 9.18
CA GLU A 108 13.98 -0.27 10.08
C GLU A 108 12.59 0.38 10.32
N ALA A 109 12.54 1.72 10.42
CA ALA A 109 11.27 2.45 10.53
C ALA A 109 10.41 2.30 9.27
N ILE A 110 11.02 2.37 8.09
CA ILE A 110 10.33 2.16 6.80
C ILE A 110 9.81 0.73 6.68
N GLU A 111 10.62 -0.26 7.06
CA GLU A 111 10.20 -1.66 7.02
C GLU A 111 9.04 -1.95 7.97
N GLN A 112 9.08 -1.42 9.20
CA GLN A 112 7.96 -1.56 10.15
C GLN A 112 6.68 -0.91 9.64
N LEU A 113 6.81 0.24 9.00
CA LEU A 113 5.69 0.95 8.40
C LEU A 113 5.09 0.17 7.23
N LYS A 114 5.95 -0.37 6.36
CA LYS A 114 5.54 -1.27 5.27
C LYS A 114 4.84 -2.50 5.83
N GLU A 115 5.43 -3.20 6.80
CA GLU A 115 4.84 -4.39 7.41
C GLU A 115 3.48 -4.08 8.06
N SER A 116 3.37 -2.93 8.74
CA SER A 116 2.11 -2.48 9.31
C SER A 116 1.07 -2.24 8.21
N ALA A 117 1.43 -1.55 7.13
CA ALA A 117 0.54 -1.34 5.98
C ALA A 117 0.15 -2.68 5.32
N SER A 118 1.11 -3.59 5.10
CA SER A 118 0.86 -4.93 4.57
C SER A 118 -0.11 -5.74 5.45
N ALA A 119 -0.04 -5.59 6.78
CA ALA A 119 -0.97 -6.24 7.70
C ALA A 119 -2.42 -5.70 7.57
N PHE A 120 -2.60 -4.45 7.14
CA PHE A 120 -3.92 -3.92 6.76
C PHE A 120 -4.37 -4.41 5.37
N CYS A 121 -3.42 -4.74 4.49
CA CYS A 121 -3.66 -5.15 3.11
C CYS A 121 -3.98 -6.65 2.93
N GLY A 122 -3.56 -7.50 3.87
CA GLY A 122 -3.98 -8.92 3.96
C GLY A 122 -3.05 -9.92 3.32
#